data_AF-A0A2G9YQV9-F1
#
_entry.id   AF-A0A2G9YQV9-F1
#
_cell.length_a   1.000
_cell.length_b   1.000
_cell.length_c   1.000
_cell.angle_alpha   90.00
_cell.angle_beta   90.00
_cell.angle_gamma   90.00
#
_symmetry.space_group_name_H-M   'P 1'
#
loop_
_entity.id
_entity.type
_entity.pdbx_description
1 polymer ?
#
loop_
_entity_poly.entity_id
_entity_poly.type
_entity_poly.pdbx_seq_one_letter_code
_entity_poly.pdbx_strand_id
1 'polypeptide(L)' 'MNIALVIFVLTYIIIGIQNIPKLHINRPAGALLGAVAMVLFGVISLKEAYAAIDLDTILFILV' A
#
# COMPACT_ATOMS: atom_id res chain seq x y z
N MET A 1 -20.32 4.87 -1.99
CA MET A 1 -19.29 3.84 -2.24
C MET A 1 -17.98 4.40 -1.72
N ASN A 2 -17.43 3.89 -0.61
CA ASN A 2 -16.28 4.51 0.07
C ASN A 2 -15.05 4.54 -0.84
N ILE A 3 -14.47 5.73 -1.05
CA ILE A 3 -13.22 5.93 -1.80
C ILE A 3 -12.11 4.99 -1.30
N ALA A 4 -12.07 4.76 0.01
CA ALA A 4 -11.20 3.78 0.66
C ALA A 4 -11.32 2.38 0.05
N LEU A 5 -12.54 1.91 -0.22
CA LEU A 5 -12.81 0.57 -0.72
C LEU A 5 -12.33 0.44 -2.18
N VAL A 6 -12.50 1.48 -2.99
CA VAL A 6 -11.98 1.54 -4.35
C VAL A 6 -10.46 1.46 -4.36
N ILE A 7 -9.79 2.28 -3.53
CA ILE A 7 -8.32 2.28 -3.42
C ILE A 7 -7.83 0.92 -2.92
N PHE A 8 -8.51 0.32 -1.93
CA PHE A 8 -8.17 -1.00 -1.40
C PHE A 8 -8.23 -2.08 -2.49
N VAL A 9 -9.34 -2.15 -3.24
CA VAL A 9 -9.50 -3.15 -4.31
C VAL A 9 -8.45 -2.96 -5.40
N LEU A 10 -8.19 -1.72 -5.83
CA LEU A 10 -7.16 -1.42 -6.82
C LEU A 10 -5.76 -1.82 -6.33
N THR A 11 -5.43 -1.50 -5.08
CA THR A 11 -4.14 -1.86 -4.47
C THR A 11 -3.98 -3.38 -4.42
N TYR A 12 -5.03 -4.09 -4.03
CA TYR A 12 -5.00 -5.54 -3.94
C TYR A 12 -4.83 -6.21 -5.31
N ILE A 13 -5.47 -5.66 -6.35
CA ILE A 13 -5.27 -6.10 -7.74
C ILE A 13 -3.82 -5.87 -8.16
N ILE A 14 -3.24 -4.70 -7.86
CA ILE A 14 -1.83 -4.38 -8.19
C ILE A 14 -0.86 -5.36 -7.50
N ILE A 15 -1.10 -5.69 -6.23
CA ILE A 15 -0.27 -6.65 -5.48
C ILE A 15 -0.47 -8.08 -6.00
N GLY A 16 -1.70 -8.44 -6.37
CA GLY A 16 -2.08 -9.77 -6.84
C GLY A 16 -1.58 -10.10 -8.24
N ILE A 17 -1.49 -9.10 -9.12
CA ILE A 17 -0.93 -9.26 -10.48
C ILE A 17 0.60 -9.22 -10.37
N GLN A 18 1.18 -10.37 -10.07
CA GLN A 18 2.61 -10.60 -10.18
C GLN A 18 2.94 -10.84 -11.67
N ASN A 19 3.87 -10.06 -12.25
CA ASN A 19 4.33 -10.08 -13.66
C ASN A 19 3.55 -9.22 -14.66
N ILE A 20 3.53 -7.88 -14.48
CA ILE A 20 3.25 -6.98 -15.61
C ILE A 20 4.53 -6.89 -16.46
N PRO A 21 4.53 -7.36 -17.72
CA PRO A 21 5.75 -7.53 -18.54
C PRO A 21 6.50 -6.22 -18.88
N LYS A 22 5.94 -5.06 -18.52
CA LYS A 22 6.56 -3.73 -18.71
C LYS A 22 6.80 -2.96 -17.41
N LEU A 23 6.32 -3.45 -16.28
CA LEU A 23 6.38 -2.73 -15.01
C LEU A 23 6.69 -3.72 -13.90
N HIS A 24 7.96 -3.77 -13.48
CA HIS A 24 8.42 -4.58 -12.35
C HIS A 24 7.97 -3.95 -11.03
N ILE A 25 6.65 -3.93 -10.78
CA ILE A 25 6.11 -3.59 -9.46
C ILE A 25 6.24 -4.82 -8.58
N ASN A 26 7.19 -4.77 -7.66
CA ASN A 26 7.26 -5.74 -6.58
C ASN A 26 6.09 -5.52 -5.61
N ARG A 27 5.68 -6.57 -4.91
CA ARG A 27 4.60 -6.54 -3.91
C ARG A 27 4.69 -5.36 -2.93
N PRO A 28 5.89 -5.00 -2.39
CA PRO A 28 6.02 -3.84 -1.51
C PRO A 28 5.74 -2.51 -2.21
N ALA A 29 6.17 -2.34 -3.46
CA ALA A 29 5.93 -1.12 -4.23
C ALA A 29 4.42 -0.94 -4.52
N GLY A 30 3.71 -2.03 -4.81
CA GLY A 30 2.25 -2.01 -4.97
C GLY A 30 1.52 -1.59 -3.69
N ALA A 31 1.95 -2.13 -2.54
CA ALA A 31 1.41 -1.73 -1.24
C ALA A 31 1.68 -0.26 -0.92
N LEU A 32 2.89 0.24 -1.21
CA LEU A 32 3.27 1.63 -1.00
C LEU A 32 2.42 2.59 -1.85
N LEU A 33 2.17 2.26 -3.12
CA LEU A 33 1.31 3.05 -4.00
C LEU A 33 -0.12 3.17 -3.44
N GLY A 34 -0.67 2.08 -2.90
CA GLY A 34 -1.97 2.10 -2.24
C GLY A 34 -2.02 2.99 -1.00
N ALA A 35 -0.99 2.90 -0.14
CA ALA A 35 -0.88 3.75 1.04
C ALA A 35 -0.76 5.24 0.67
N VAL A 36 0.05 5.58 -0.34
CA VAL A 36 0.16 6.95 -0.85
C VAL A 36 -1.18 7.44 -1.41
N ALA A 37 -1.89 6.61 -2.16
CA ALA A 37 -3.22 6.96 -2.67
C ALA A 37 -4.21 7.24 -1.51
N MET A 38 -4.23 6.42 -0.46
CA MET A 38 -5.10 6.64 0.71
C MET A 38 -4.84 8.00 1.37
N VAL A 39 -3.56 8.43 1.46
CA VAL A 39 -3.20 9.75 2.00
C VAL A 39 -3.56 10.88 1.03
N LEU A 40 -3.29 10.72 -0.27
CA LEU A 40 -3.59 11.73 -1.29
C LEU A 40 -5.09 12.03 -1.43
N PHE A 41 -5.93 11.00 -1.33
CA PHE A 41 -7.39 11.16 -1.36
C PHE A 41 -7.98 11.52 0.02
N GLY A 42 -7.15 11.75 1.04
CA GLY A 42 -7.59 12.16 2.38
C GLY A 42 -8.40 11.10 3.12
N VAL A 43 -8.25 9.82 2.75
CA VAL A 43 -8.93 8.69 3.43
C VAL A 43 -8.34 8.48 4.82
N ILE A 44 -7.02 8.64 4.95
CA ILE A 44 -6.28 8.66 6.21
C ILE A 44 -5.33 9.85 6.22
N SER A 45 -5.06 10.41 7.39
CA SER A 45 -4.03 11.43 7.55
C SER A 45 -2.63 10.83 7.46
N LEU A 46 -1.64 11.66 7.13
CA LEU A 46 -0.23 11.23 7.09
C LEU A 46 0.23 10.70 8.46
N LYS A 47 -0.25 11.30 9.56
CA LYS A 47 0.06 10.85 10.93
C LYS A 47 -0.51 9.47 11.22
N GLU A 48 -1.76 9.21 10.81
CA GLU A 48 -2.38 7.89 10.94
C GLU A 48 -1.69 6.85 10.07
N ALA A 49 -1.29 7.22 8.85
CA ALA A 49 -0.53 6.34 7.98
C ALA A 49 0.81 5.92 8.61
N TYR A 50 1.55 6.86 9.21
CA TYR A 50 2.79 6.55 9.93
C TYR A 50 2.54 5.70 11.18
N ALA A 51 1.48 5.99 11.94
CA ALA A 51 1.12 5.21 13.12
C ALA A 51 0.68 3.77 12.79
N ALA A 52 0.26 3.51 11.55
CA ALA A 52 -0.09 2.18 11.07
C ALA A 52 1.13 1.33 10.65
N ILE A 53 2.34 1.91 10.61
CA ILE A 53 3.57 1.17 10.30
C ILE A 53 4.04 0.45 11.56
N ASP A 54 4.08 -0.88 11.50
CA ASP A 54 4.66 -1.72 12.55
C ASP A 54 6.17 -1.88 12.32
N LEU A 55 6.96 -1.20 13.16
CA LEU A 55 8.42 -1.26 13.13
C LEU A 55 8.97 -2.57 13.68
N ASP A 56 8.26 -3.24 14.60
CA ASP A 56 8.71 -4.52 15.16
C ASP A 56 8.69 -5.60 14.08
N THR A 57 7.64 -5.63 13.26
CA THR A 57 7.55 -6.52 12.10
C THR A 57 8.66 -6.22 11.08
N ILE A 58 8.95 -4.95 10.80
CA ILE A 58 10.02 -4.58 9.86
C ILE A 58 11.40 -5.01 10.41
N LEU A 59 11.66 -4.76 11.69
CA LEU A 59 12.91 -5.17 12.35
C LEU A 59 13.07 -6.68 12.37
N PHE A 60 11.98 -7.42 12.61
CA PHE A 60 11.98 -8.88 12.60
C PHE A 60 12.41 -9.49 11.26
N ILE A 61 12.02 -8.87 10.12
CA ILE A 61 12.37 -9.36 8.78
C ILE A 61 13.76 -8.87 8.33
N LEU A 62 14.26 -7.77 8.91
CA LEU A 62 15.56 -7.19 8.56
C LEU A 62 16.74 -7.95 9.18
N VAL A 63 16.54 -8.58 10.34
CA VAL A 63 17.53 -9.40 11.06
C VAL A 63 17.59 -10.81 10.50
#